data_AF-A0A1H2UKP2-F1
#
_entry.id   AF-A0A1H2UKP2-F1
#
_cell.length_a   1.000
_cell.length_b   1.000
_cell.length_c   1.000
_cell.angle_alpha   90.00
_cell.angle_beta   90.00
_cell.angle_gamma   90.00
#
_symmetry.space_group_name_H-M   'P 1'
#
loop_
_entity.id
_entity.type
_entity.pdbx_description
1 polymer ?
#
loop_
_entity_poly.entity_id
_entity_poly.type
_entity_poly.pdbx_seq_one_letter_code
_entity_poly.pdbx_strand_id
1 'polypeptide(L)'
;MKKYTKDFPATIGQAIYTYGDANIRDIVLYLEKDGEHGIIITKDTMYCNMLRAVQITLSQIEHIKLKQERGKDDQLIIIAEGVHHLFNEDIPEIIETLTSLTDKEVEYDRNLFDTIYFNAKTILEDIRDDLYEDTVLNDTQNKQLKEYLDIINNAKTLDETNYRLEMELLVDRVMQLVEELELDSEEIDQLEDASKKMHEQENQMFDQVKDMYANNKDTIKSMTGIDVDDLQNKSPEELNGMLDDLCDRFNISKDQLASLAAKFGNRH
;
A
#
# COMPACT_ATOMS: atom_id res chain seq x y z
N MET A 1 23.72 3.84 7.15
CA MET A 1 25.11 4.27 6.84
C MET A 1 25.52 5.38 7.81
N LYS A 2 26.79 5.80 7.83
CA LYS A 2 27.19 7.02 8.57
C LYS A 2 26.93 8.25 7.72
N LYS A 3 26.15 9.19 8.25
CA LYS A 3 25.76 10.43 7.57
C LYS A 3 26.77 11.55 7.82
N TYR A 4 27.20 12.20 6.75
CA TYR A 4 28.03 13.41 6.80
C TYR A 4 27.47 14.46 5.85
N THR A 5 27.22 15.67 6.37
CA THR A 5 26.85 16.87 5.59
C THR A 5 27.92 17.96 5.69
N LYS A 6 28.85 17.79 6.64
CA LYS A 6 30.04 18.60 6.91
C LYS A 6 31.06 17.73 7.64
N ASP A 7 32.31 18.18 7.70
CA ASP A 7 33.39 17.46 8.40
C ASP A 7 33.56 16.00 7.92
N PHE A 8 33.78 15.83 6.62
CA PHE A 8 33.86 14.52 5.97
C PHE A 8 35.00 13.64 6.51
N PRO A 9 34.79 12.30 6.57
CA PRO A 9 35.81 11.38 7.06
C PRO A 9 36.98 11.28 6.08
N ALA A 10 38.12 10.78 6.56
CA ALA A 10 39.33 10.60 5.73
C ALA A 10 39.11 9.67 4.51
N THR A 11 38.09 8.81 4.59
CA THR A 11 37.67 7.87 3.54
C THR A 11 36.99 8.53 2.34
N ILE A 12 36.56 9.80 2.44
CA ILE A 12 35.86 10.48 1.35
C ILE A 12 36.69 10.57 0.06
N GLY A 13 38.02 10.71 0.18
CA GLY A 13 38.91 10.72 -0.98
C GLY A 13 38.90 9.40 -1.75
N GLN A 14 38.81 8.28 -1.03
CA GLN A 14 38.69 6.95 -1.64
C GLN A 14 37.33 6.80 -2.31
N ALA A 15 36.25 7.23 -1.65
CA ALA A 15 34.90 7.16 -2.23
C ALA A 15 34.79 7.96 -3.54
N ILE A 16 35.32 9.20 -3.56
CA ILE A 16 35.36 10.04 -4.78
C ILE A 16 36.16 9.34 -5.89
N TYR A 17 37.30 8.73 -5.57
CA TYR A 17 38.12 8.02 -6.55
C TYR A 17 37.42 6.75 -7.08
N THR A 18 36.73 6.02 -6.22
CA THR A 18 36.13 4.71 -6.55
C THR A 18 34.86 4.86 -7.39
N TYR A 19 33.97 5.79 -7.04
CA TYR A 19 32.65 5.91 -7.68
C TYR A 19 32.13 7.33 -7.85
N GLY A 20 32.89 8.34 -7.39
CA GLY A 20 32.58 9.75 -7.64
C GLY A 20 33.21 10.28 -8.92
N ASP A 21 33.41 11.60 -8.97
CA ASP A 21 34.06 12.30 -10.07
C ASP A 21 35.18 13.21 -9.53
N ALA A 22 36.31 13.27 -10.24
CA ALA A 22 37.47 14.10 -9.85
C ALA A 22 37.14 15.62 -9.81
N ASN A 23 36.03 16.03 -10.41
CA ASN A 23 35.56 17.40 -10.44
C ASN A 23 34.59 17.74 -9.30
N ILE A 24 34.25 16.80 -8.42
CA ILE A 24 33.42 17.09 -7.24
C ILE A 24 34.12 18.16 -6.39
N ARG A 25 33.46 19.32 -6.25
CA ARG A 25 33.94 20.44 -5.42
C ARG A 25 33.14 20.60 -4.13
N ASP A 26 31.84 20.37 -4.21
CA ASP A 26 30.90 20.53 -3.11
C ASP A 26 30.07 19.26 -2.96
N ILE A 27 30.03 18.72 -1.75
CA ILE A 27 29.23 17.55 -1.38
C ILE A 27 28.11 18.04 -0.48
N VAL A 28 26.86 17.71 -0.85
CA VAL A 28 25.66 18.03 -0.07
C VAL A 28 25.45 16.96 1.00
N LEU A 29 25.55 15.69 0.60
CA LEU A 29 25.39 14.54 1.47
C LEU A 29 26.41 13.47 1.13
N TYR A 30 27.02 12.90 2.17
CA TYR A 30 27.78 11.65 2.06
C TYR A 30 27.24 10.64 3.05
N LEU A 31 26.78 9.49 2.53
CA LEU A 31 26.38 8.33 3.30
C LEU A 31 27.45 7.26 3.14
N GLU A 32 28.25 7.06 4.18
CA GLU A 32 29.35 6.10 4.19
C GLU A 32 28.87 4.74 4.72
N LYS A 33 29.01 3.70 3.90
CA LYS A 33 28.97 2.33 4.39
C LYS A 33 30.36 1.86 4.78
N ASP A 34 31.31 2.06 3.87
CA ASP A 34 32.74 1.92 4.07
C ASP A 34 33.51 2.82 3.07
N GLY A 35 34.83 2.65 2.94
CA GLY A 35 35.66 3.48 2.07
C GLY A 35 35.41 3.30 0.56
N GLU A 36 34.74 2.21 0.15
CA GLU A 36 34.46 1.87 -1.25
C GLU A 36 32.96 1.87 -1.57
N HIS A 37 32.10 1.71 -0.56
CA HIS A 37 30.66 1.64 -0.70
C HIS A 37 29.95 2.79 0.02
N GLY A 38 28.95 3.36 -0.65
CA GLY A 38 28.16 4.45 -0.10
C GLY A 38 27.53 5.31 -1.18
N ILE A 39 27.09 6.50 -0.78
CA ILE A 39 26.39 7.45 -1.63
C ILE A 39 26.98 8.84 -1.43
N ILE A 40 27.33 9.52 -2.53
CA ILE A 40 27.73 10.92 -2.55
C ILE A 40 26.68 11.69 -3.34
N ILE A 41 26.04 12.68 -2.73
CA ILE A 41 25.11 13.58 -3.41
C ILE A 41 25.75 14.97 -3.48
N THR A 42 25.80 15.49 -4.69
CA THR A 42 26.19 16.87 -5.02
C THR A 42 24.94 17.64 -5.44
N LYS A 43 25.09 18.92 -5.81
CA LYS A 43 23.95 19.74 -6.26
C LYS A 43 23.27 19.19 -7.52
N ASP A 44 24.04 18.54 -8.40
CA ASP A 44 23.56 18.17 -9.73
C ASP A 44 23.60 16.66 -9.99
N THR A 45 24.32 15.90 -9.16
CA THR A 45 24.56 14.47 -9.39
C THR A 45 24.61 13.67 -8.09
N MET A 46 23.99 12.48 -8.12
CA MET A 46 24.10 11.44 -7.11
C MET A 46 25.00 10.32 -7.63
N TYR A 47 26.02 9.97 -6.86
CA TYR A 47 26.94 8.87 -7.11
C TYR A 47 26.71 7.79 -6.06
N CYS A 48 26.49 6.55 -6.49
CA CYS A 48 26.19 5.44 -5.60
C CYS A 48 27.09 4.26 -5.93
N ASN A 49 27.63 3.60 -4.91
CA ASN A 49 28.25 2.29 -5.05
C ASN A 49 27.83 1.39 -3.89
N MET A 50 26.84 0.52 -4.13
CA MET A 50 26.42 -0.51 -3.15
C MET A 50 26.79 -1.91 -3.63
N LEU A 51 26.39 -2.24 -4.85
CA LEU A 51 26.80 -3.46 -5.57
C LEU A 51 27.57 -3.13 -6.85
N ARG A 52 27.26 -1.98 -7.45
CA ARG A 52 27.87 -1.45 -8.66
C ARG A 52 27.85 0.08 -8.57
N ALA A 53 28.92 0.70 -9.06
CA ALA A 53 28.98 2.14 -9.23
C ALA A 53 27.96 2.62 -10.27
N VAL A 54 27.14 3.58 -9.87
CA VAL A 54 26.10 4.21 -10.67
C VAL A 54 26.16 5.71 -10.44
N GLN A 55 25.97 6.47 -11.51
CA GLN A 55 25.84 7.91 -11.49
C GLN A 55 24.44 8.28 -11.99
N ILE A 56 23.76 9.16 -11.26
CA ILE A 56 22.42 9.65 -11.57
C ILE A 56 22.49 11.17 -11.60
N THR A 57 22.27 11.78 -12.77
CA THR A 57 22.14 13.24 -12.87
C THR A 57 20.77 13.64 -12.34
N LEU A 58 20.73 14.58 -11.40
CA LEU A 58 19.49 14.94 -10.71
C LEU A 58 18.45 15.55 -11.65
N SER A 59 18.88 16.31 -12.67
CA SER A 59 17.99 16.88 -13.68
C SER A 59 17.34 15.84 -14.59
N GLN A 60 17.85 14.60 -14.62
CA GLN A 60 17.33 13.49 -15.42
C GLN A 60 16.40 12.58 -14.61
N ILE A 61 16.23 12.84 -13.31
CA ILE A 61 15.26 12.11 -12.49
C ILE A 61 13.87 12.43 -13.05
N GLU A 62 13.11 11.39 -13.33
CA GLU A 62 11.73 11.48 -13.78
C GLU A 62 10.81 11.32 -12.56
N HIS A 63 11.01 10.22 -11.81
CA HIS A 63 10.19 9.84 -10.66
C HIS A 63 11.05 9.45 -9.46
N ILE A 64 10.58 9.81 -8.27
CA ILE A 64 11.08 9.32 -6.98
C ILE A 64 9.93 8.54 -6.36
N LYS A 65 10.04 7.21 -6.28
CA LYS A 65 8.97 6.37 -5.73
C LYS A 65 9.40 5.71 -4.43
N LEU A 66 8.52 5.71 -3.44
CA LEU A 66 8.69 4.94 -2.22
C LEU A 66 7.72 3.76 -2.25
N LYS A 67 8.28 2.56 -2.46
CA LYS A 67 7.52 1.33 -2.40
C LYS A 67 7.39 0.88 -0.96
N GLN A 68 6.15 0.73 -0.51
CA GLN A 68 5.84 0.30 0.84
C GLN A 68 4.85 -0.86 0.79
N GLU A 69 5.17 -1.91 1.53
CA GLU A 69 4.37 -3.12 1.62
C GLU A 69 4.33 -3.53 3.08
N ARG A 70 3.15 -3.86 3.60
CA ARG A 70 3.02 -4.26 5.00
C ARG A 70 3.93 -5.45 5.30
N GLY A 71 4.63 -5.34 6.42
CA GLY A 71 5.53 -6.39 6.91
C GLY A 71 6.86 -6.51 6.16
N LYS A 72 7.13 -5.60 5.21
CA LYS A 72 8.43 -5.50 4.53
C LYS A 72 9.08 -4.16 4.83
N ASP A 73 10.39 -4.11 4.63
CA ASP A 73 11.14 -2.87 4.67
C ASP A 73 10.85 -2.04 3.41
N ASP A 74 10.82 -0.72 3.58
CA ASP A 74 10.58 0.22 2.50
C ASP A 74 11.69 0.15 1.44
N GLN A 75 11.33 0.42 0.19
CA GLN A 75 12.26 0.46 -0.93
C GLN A 75 12.09 1.75 -1.73
N LEU A 76 13.19 2.49 -1.87
CA LEU A 76 13.25 3.67 -2.72
C LEU A 76 13.59 3.27 -4.16
N ILE A 77 12.83 3.82 -5.10
CA ILE A 77 13.00 3.61 -6.53
C ILE A 77 13.19 4.98 -7.19
N ILE A 78 14.37 5.23 -7.72
CA ILE A 78 14.65 6.44 -8.51
C ILE A 78 14.61 6.04 -9.98
N ILE A 79 13.75 6.68 -10.75
CA ILE A 79 13.69 6.49 -12.20
C ILE A 79 14.36 7.68 -12.87
N ALA A 80 15.44 7.44 -13.60
CA ALA A 80 16.15 8.47 -14.35
C ALA A 80 16.42 7.96 -15.77
N GLU A 81 16.02 8.72 -16.78
CA GLU A 81 16.09 8.33 -18.21
C GLU A 81 15.50 6.94 -18.49
N GLY A 82 14.38 6.59 -17.84
CA GLY A 82 13.76 5.27 -17.92
C GLY A 82 14.53 4.12 -17.23
N VAL A 83 15.64 4.39 -16.55
CA VAL A 83 16.39 3.38 -15.76
C VAL A 83 15.93 3.40 -14.31
N HIS A 84 15.63 2.21 -13.77
CA HIS A 84 15.20 2.04 -12.39
C HIS A 84 16.40 1.76 -11.48
N HIS A 85 16.57 2.60 -10.45
CA HIS A 85 17.59 2.46 -9.43
C HIS A 85 16.94 2.16 -8.08
N LEU A 86 17.29 1.03 -7.46
CA LEU A 86 16.67 0.53 -6.23
C LEU A 86 17.60 0.75 -5.03
N PHE A 87 17.04 1.26 -3.93
CA PHE A 87 17.75 1.52 -2.68
C PHE A 87 16.92 1.04 -1.49
N ASN A 88 17.56 0.36 -0.54
CA ASN A 88 16.93 -0.21 0.65
C ASN A 88 17.54 0.32 1.96
N GLU A 89 18.50 1.24 1.88
CA GLU A 89 19.26 1.75 3.02
C GLU A 89 19.23 3.29 3.01
N ASP A 90 19.10 3.91 4.19
CA ASP A 90 19.15 5.37 4.40
C ASP A 90 18.17 6.15 3.49
N ILE A 91 16.98 5.57 3.28
CA ILE A 91 15.94 6.10 2.40
C ILE A 91 15.48 7.50 2.82
N PRO A 92 15.17 7.80 4.10
CA PRO A 92 14.70 9.13 4.49
C PRO A 92 15.69 10.23 4.15
N GLU A 93 16.98 10.00 4.39
CA GLU A 93 18.05 10.95 4.11
C GLU A 93 18.21 11.20 2.60
N ILE A 94 18.12 10.13 1.79
CA ILE A 94 18.21 10.24 0.33
C ILE A 94 16.99 11.03 -0.19
N ILE A 95 15.78 10.68 0.25
CA ILE A 95 14.55 11.37 -0.14
C ILE A 95 14.63 12.85 0.21
N GLU A 96 14.88 13.21 1.46
CA GLU A 96 14.97 14.61 1.93
C GLU A 96 15.96 15.43 1.09
N THR A 97 17.10 14.83 0.75
CA THR A 97 18.13 15.51 -0.05
C THR A 97 17.71 15.63 -1.51
N LEU A 98 17.09 14.62 -2.10
CA LEU A 98 16.68 14.66 -3.50
C LEU A 98 15.47 15.57 -3.73
N THR A 99 14.47 15.53 -2.85
CA THR A 99 13.28 16.40 -2.98
C THR A 99 13.69 17.87 -2.84
N SER A 100 14.59 18.21 -1.93
CA SER A 100 15.09 19.59 -1.77
C SER A 100 15.99 20.07 -2.93
N LEU A 101 16.62 19.17 -3.69
CA LEU A 101 17.47 19.53 -4.83
C LEU A 101 16.72 19.51 -6.17
N THR A 102 15.65 18.72 -6.29
CA THR A 102 14.94 18.51 -7.56
C THR A 102 13.53 19.09 -7.59
N ASP A 103 13.01 19.57 -6.46
CA ASP A 103 11.62 20.00 -6.26
C ASP A 103 10.59 18.94 -6.72
N LYS A 104 10.97 17.66 -6.68
CA LYS A 104 10.08 16.53 -7.01
C LYS A 104 9.41 15.98 -5.76
N GLU A 105 8.14 15.64 -5.91
CA GLU A 105 7.38 14.91 -4.89
C GLU A 105 7.70 13.42 -4.91
N VAL A 106 7.46 12.76 -3.78
CA VAL A 106 7.64 11.32 -3.63
C VAL A 106 6.32 10.62 -3.95
N GLU A 107 6.35 9.74 -4.95
CA GLU A 107 5.21 8.91 -5.30
C GLU A 107 5.20 7.65 -4.45
N TYR A 108 4.10 7.38 -3.74
CA TYR A 108 3.97 6.15 -2.95
C TYR A 108 3.48 4.99 -3.84
N ASP A 109 4.32 3.97 -4.00
CA ASP A 109 3.98 2.73 -4.71
C ASP A 109 3.47 1.69 -3.71
N ARG A 110 2.16 1.71 -3.50
CA ARG A 110 1.44 0.85 -2.54
C ARG A 110 0.29 0.15 -3.26
N ASN A 111 -0.03 -1.08 -2.84
CA ASN A 111 -1.30 -1.69 -3.26
C ASN A 111 -2.47 -1.04 -2.49
N LEU A 112 -3.71 -1.29 -2.94
CA LEU A 112 -4.91 -0.66 -2.37
C LEU A 112 -5.00 -0.81 -0.84
N PHE A 113 -4.82 -2.02 -0.33
CA PHE A 113 -4.94 -2.31 1.10
C PHE A 113 -3.78 -1.74 1.91
N ASP A 114 -2.57 -1.73 1.34
CA ASP A 114 -1.42 -1.08 1.95
C ASP A 114 -1.59 0.45 1.97
N THR A 115 -2.21 1.06 0.95
CA THR A 115 -2.58 2.48 0.97
C THR A 115 -3.50 2.77 2.16
N ILE A 116 -4.55 1.97 2.36
CA ILE A 116 -5.44 2.09 3.52
C ILE A 116 -4.63 1.95 4.80
N TYR A 117 -3.82 0.89 4.92
CA TYR A 117 -3.01 0.61 6.11
C TYR A 117 -2.11 1.78 6.51
N PHE A 118 -1.31 2.30 5.57
CA PHE A 118 -0.35 3.36 5.86
C PHE A 118 -1.04 4.70 6.14
N ASN A 119 -2.06 5.07 5.36
CA ASN A 119 -2.75 6.35 5.55
C ASN A 119 -3.61 6.35 6.82
N ALA A 120 -4.35 5.27 7.08
CA ALA A 120 -5.09 5.11 8.34
C ALA A 120 -4.13 5.16 9.54
N LYS A 121 -2.96 4.54 9.43
CA LYS A 121 -1.94 4.59 10.50
C LYS A 121 -1.49 6.02 10.76
N THR A 122 -1.12 6.77 9.72
CA THR A 122 -0.69 8.17 9.85
C THR A 122 -1.78 9.01 10.50
N ILE A 123 -3.01 8.97 9.97
CA ILE A 123 -4.14 9.74 10.51
C ILE A 123 -4.38 9.44 12.00
N LEU A 124 -4.41 8.17 12.38
CA LEU A 124 -4.67 7.78 13.77
C LEU A 124 -3.49 8.13 14.69
N GLU A 125 -2.25 8.03 14.23
CA GLU A 125 -1.09 8.47 15.00
C GLU A 125 -1.10 10.00 15.19
N ASP A 126 -1.47 10.76 14.16
CA ASP A 126 -1.56 12.22 14.22
C ASP A 126 -2.70 12.69 15.14
N ILE A 127 -3.85 12.00 15.12
CA ILE A 127 -4.94 12.23 16.08
C ILE A 127 -4.47 11.94 17.51
N ARG A 128 -3.72 10.84 17.72
CA ARG A 128 -3.18 10.48 19.04
C ARG A 128 -2.18 11.51 19.55
N ASP A 129 -1.34 12.02 18.66
CA ASP A 129 -0.23 12.92 18.97
C ASP A 129 -0.68 14.40 18.94
N ASP A 130 -1.99 14.65 18.78
CA ASP A 130 -2.64 15.97 18.79
C ASP A 130 -2.01 16.94 17.77
N LEU A 131 -1.71 16.41 16.57
CA LEU A 131 -1.13 17.18 15.47
C LEU A 131 -2.17 17.92 14.63
N TYR A 132 -3.44 17.51 14.73
CA TYR A 132 -4.56 18.26 14.16
C TYR A 132 -4.94 19.42 15.08
N GLU A 133 -5.29 20.58 14.51
CA GLU A 133 -5.69 21.74 15.30
C GLU A 133 -7.01 21.44 16.06
N ASP A 134 -6.99 21.62 17.38
CA ASP A 134 -8.16 21.59 18.27
C ASP A 134 -8.93 20.24 18.38
N THR A 135 -8.26 19.10 18.20
CA THR A 135 -8.85 17.77 18.39
C THR A 135 -8.96 17.32 19.85
N VAL A 136 -10.04 17.71 20.56
CA VAL A 136 -10.33 17.16 21.89
C VAL A 136 -11.21 15.92 21.80
N LEU A 137 -10.59 14.74 21.91
CA LEU A 137 -11.29 13.45 21.88
C LEU A 137 -12.11 13.21 23.16
N ASN A 138 -13.36 12.76 22.99
CA ASN A 138 -14.16 12.24 24.10
C ASN A 138 -13.76 10.80 24.48
N ASP A 139 -14.31 10.27 25.59
CA ASP A 139 -13.97 8.92 26.09
C ASP A 139 -14.29 7.78 25.09
N THR A 140 -15.30 7.95 24.24
CA THR A 140 -15.68 6.97 23.22
C THR A 140 -14.69 7.01 22.06
N GLN A 141 -14.37 8.20 21.55
CA GLN A 141 -13.40 8.40 20.49
C GLN A 141 -11.99 7.93 20.90
N ASN A 142 -11.60 8.16 22.15
CA ASN A 142 -10.36 7.62 22.71
C ASN A 142 -10.31 6.09 22.73
N LYS A 143 -11.46 5.42 22.91
CA LYS A 143 -11.52 3.94 22.84
C LYS A 143 -11.47 3.46 21.39
N GLN A 144 -12.20 4.10 20.49
CA GLN A 144 -12.18 3.80 19.06
C GLN A 144 -10.77 3.96 18.50
N LEU A 145 -10.09 5.07 18.78
CA LEU A 145 -8.72 5.33 18.37
C LEU A 145 -7.77 4.21 18.80
N LYS A 146 -7.86 3.77 20.07
CA LYS A 146 -7.03 2.66 20.58
C LYS A 146 -7.34 1.35 19.86
N GLU A 147 -8.61 1.03 19.67
CA GLU A 147 -9.03 -0.18 18.96
C GLU A 147 -8.50 -0.18 17.52
N TYR A 148 -8.60 0.95 16.80
CA TYR A 148 -8.13 1.06 15.42
C TYR A 148 -6.60 0.96 15.33
N LEU A 149 -5.87 1.59 16.26
CA LEU A 149 -4.43 1.43 16.37
C LEU A 149 -4.03 -0.01 16.69
N ASP A 150 -4.79 -0.73 17.53
CA ASP A 150 -4.54 -2.14 17.82
C ASP A 150 -4.74 -3.02 16.58
N ILE A 151 -5.77 -2.75 15.76
CA ILE A 151 -5.98 -3.43 14.47
C ILE A 151 -4.75 -3.22 13.56
N ILE A 152 -4.28 -1.97 13.41
CA ILE A 152 -3.10 -1.64 12.60
C ILE A 152 -1.83 -2.33 13.11
N ASN A 153 -1.63 -2.35 14.43
CA ASN A 153 -0.46 -3.00 15.02
C ASN A 153 -0.48 -4.52 14.78
N ASN A 154 -1.65 -5.14 14.82
CA ASN A 154 -1.82 -6.57 14.60
C ASN A 154 -1.83 -6.95 13.10
N ALA A 155 -2.16 -6.02 12.20
CA ALA A 155 -2.29 -6.27 10.76
C ALA A 155 -1.01 -6.86 10.12
N LYS A 156 0.17 -6.54 10.65
CA LYS A 156 1.45 -7.10 10.19
C LYS A 156 1.57 -8.61 10.39
N THR A 157 0.78 -9.18 11.30
CA THR A 157 0.82 -10.60 11.65
C THR A 157 -0.29 -11.43 11.00
N LEU A 158 -1.26 -10.76 10.37
CA LEU A 158 -2.38 -11.41 9.70
C LEU A 158 -1.94 -12.02 8.38
N ASP A 159 -2.55 -13.15 8.02
CA ASP A 159 -2.50 -13.65 6.65
C ASP A 159 -3.23 -12.68 5.70
N GLU A 160 -2.98 -12.85 4.40
CA GLU A 160 -3.45 -11.92 3.37
C GLU A 160 -4.97 -11.79 3.32
N THR A 161 -5.73 -12.86 3.60
CA THR A 161 -7.20 -12.82 3.55
C THR A 161 -7.75 -12.01 4.71
N ASN A 162 -7.29 -12.32 5.93
CA ASN A 162 -7.71 -11.60 7.13
C ASN A 162 -7.25 -10.14 7.10
N TYR A 163 -6.05 -9.88 6.56
CA TYR A 163 -5.55 -8.52 6.38
C TYR A 163 -6.48 -7.67 5.51
N ARG A 164 -6.90 -8.18 4.35
CA ARG A 164 -7.79 -7.46 3.44
C ARG A 164 -9.11 -7.10 4.09
N LEU A 165 -9.74 -8.09 4.73
CA LEU A 165 -11.01 -7.88 5.43
C LEU A 165 -10.88 -6.83 6.53
N GLU A 166 -9.81 -6.87 7.32
CA GLU A 166 -9.59 -5.86 8.36
C GLU A 166 -9.35 -4.47 7.76
N MET A 167 -8.65 -4.33 6.63
CA MET A 167 -8.46 -3.04 5.97
C MET A 167 -9.76 -2.50 5.35
N GLU A 168 -10.57 -3.38 4.76
CA GLU A 168 -11.91 -3.05 4.25
C GLU A 168 -12.82 -2.51 5.36
N LEU A 169 -12.77 -3.10 6.55
CA LEU A 169 -13.54 -2.62 7.69
C LEU A 169 -12.92 -1.36 8.33
N LEU A 170 -11.60 -1.28 8.33
CA LEU A 170 -10.86 -0.16 8.94
C LEU A 170 -11.07 1.14 8.17
N VAL A 171 -11.10 1.10 6.84
CA VAL A 171 -11.24 2.32 6.01
C VAL A 171 -12.52 3.07 6.36
N ASP A 172 -13.65 2.35 6.45
CA ASP A 172 -14.95 2.96 6.78
C ASP A 172 -14.98 3.51 8.22
N ARG A 173 -14.38 2.77 9.16
CA ARG A 173 -14.30 3.17 10.58
C ARG A 173 -13.45 4.42 10.78
N VAL A 174 -12.32 4.51 10.08
CA VAL A 174 -11.42 5.66 10.14
C VAL A 174 -12.07 6.87 9.47
N MET A 175 -12.72 6.70 8.32
CA MET A 175 -13.47 7.78 7.67
C MET A 175 -14.57 8.32 8.57
N GLN A 176 -15.34 7.46 9.24
CA GLN A 176 -16.36 7.92 10.19
C GLN A 176 -15.75 8.74 11.34
N LEU A 177 -14.62 8.31 11.91
CA LEU A 177 -13.95 9.05 12.97
C LEU A 177 -13.43 10.41 12.49
N VAL A 178 -12.88 10.46 11.27
CA VAL A 178 -12.41 11.68 10.62
C VAL A 178 -13.57 12.66 10.39
N GLU A 179 -14.71 12.18 9.90
CA GLU A 179 -15.91 13.00 9.72
C GLU A 179 -16.45 13.54 11.05
N GLU A 180 -16.49 12.71 12.09
CA GLU A 180 -16.92 13.12 13.44
C GLU A 180 -16.02 14.17 14.07
N LEU A 181 -14.74 14.19 13.69
CA LEU A 181 -13.73 15.14 14.15
C LEU A 181 -13.54 16.33 13.18
N GLU A 182 -14.25 16.33 12.05
CA GLU A 182 -14.15 17.34 10.99
C GLU A 182 -12.71 17.59 10.52
N LEU A 183 -11.93 16.51 10.36
CA LEU A 183 -10.51 16.59 9.96
C LEU A 183 -10.34 16.66 8.45
N ASP A 184 -9.25 17.29 8.04
CA ASP A 184 -8.86 17.45 6.64
C ASP A 184 -7.34 17.30 6.51
N SER A 185 -6.90 16.40 5.62
CA SER A 185 -5.49 16.14 5.30
C SER A 185 -5.35 15.37 3.99
N GLU A 186 -4.16 15.43 3.39
CA GLU A 186 -3.87 14.71 2.15
C GLU A 186 -4.03 13.18 2.32
N GLU A 187 -3.69 12.65 3.49
CA GLU A 187 -3.88 11.25 3.82
C GLU A 187 -5.36 10.84 3.81
N ILE A 188 -6.26 11.74 4.24
CA ILE A 188 -7.71 11.52 4.22
C ILE A 188 -8.21 11.45 2.78
N ASP A 189 -7.81 12.38 1.92
CA ASP A 189 -8.17 12.37 0.49
C ASP A 189 -7.76 11.05 -0.19
N GLN A 190 -6.52 10.61 0.07
CA GLN A 190 -6.01 9.36 -0.47
C GLN A 190 -6.76 8.12 0.06
N LEU A 191 -7.23 8.18 1.32
CA LEU A 191 -7.99 7.10 1.95
C LEU A 191 -9.43 7.06 1.40
N GLU A 192 -10.05 8.21 1.13
CA GLU A 192 -11.35 8.31 0.46
C GLU A 192 -11.28 7.73 -0.97
N ASP A 193 -10.24 8.09 -1.72
CA ASP A 193 -9.98 7.54 -3.06
C ASP A 193 -9.76 6.02 -3.04
N ALA A 194 -9.08 5.50 -2.02
CA ALA A 194 -8.92 4.06 -1.83
C ALA A 194 -10.27 3.38 -1.55
N SER A 195 -11.10 3.95 -0.67
CA SER A 195 -12.45 3.43 -0.39
C SER A 195 -13.34 3.41 -1.64
N LYS A 196 -13.32 4.49 -2.44
CA LYS A 196 -14.06 4.56 -3.72
C LYS A 196 -13.62 3.46 -4.69
N LYS A 197 -12.31 3.27 -4.88
CA LYS A 197 -11.77 2.21 -5.76
C LYS A 197 -12.16 0.82 -5.28
N MET A 198 -12.19 0.60 -3.97
CA MET A 198 -12.63 -0.66 -3.36
C MET A 198 -14.10 -0.95 -3.69
N HIS A 199 -14.98 0.02 -3.46
CA HIS A 199 -16.40 -0.09 -3.77
C HIS A 199 -16.66 -0.27 -5.28
N GLU A 200 -15.88 0.37 -6.15
CA GLU A 200 -15.97 0.17 -7.60
C GLU A 200 -15.56 -1.24 -8.01
N GLN A 201 -14.51 -1.81 -7.41
CA GLN A 201 -14.09 -3.19 -7.67
C GLN A 201 -15.14 -4.20 -7.22
N GLU A 202 -15.77 -3.99 -6.07
CA GLU A 202 -16.88 -4.82 -5.61
C GLU A 202 -18.06 -4.76 -6.58
N ASN A 203 -18.49 -3.56 -6.98
CA ASN A 203 -19.61 -3.39 -7.90
C ASN A 203 -19.34 -4.05 -9.27
N GLN A 204 -18.12 -3.92 -9.81
CA GLN A 204 -17.74 -4.60 -11.05
C GLN A 204 -17.73 -6.13 -10.91
N MET A 205 -17.30 -6.66 -9.76
CA MET A 205 -17.35 -8.09 -9.50
C MET A 205 -18.79 -8.59 -9.39
N PHE A 206 -19.67 -7.84 -8.72
CA PHE A 206 -21.10 -8.14 -8.65
C PHE A 206 -21.77 -8.12 -10.02
N ASP A 207 -21.45 -7.14 -10.87
CA ASP A 207 -21.98 -7.06 -12.23
C ASP A 207 -21.48 -8.21 -13.12
N GLN A 208 -20.19 -8.56 -13.04
CA GLN A 208 -19.64 -9.71 -13.78
C GLN A 208 -20.26 -11.04 -13.33
N VAL A 209 -20.46 -11.21 -12.02
CA VAL A 209 -21.16 -12.37 -11.47
C VAL A 209 -22.61 -12.37 -11.99
N LYS A 210 -23.33 -11.26 -11.86
CA LYS A 210 -24.71 -11.15 -12.35
C LYS A 210 -24.83 -11.46 -13.84
N ASP A 211 -23.88 -11.02 -14.66
CA ASP A 211 -23.82 -11.30 -16.09
C ASP A 211 -23.48 -12.78 -16.37
N MET A 212 -22.56 -13.40 -15.63
CA MET A 212 -22.30 -14.84 -15.73
C MET A 212 -23.54 -15.68 -15.39
N TYR A 213 -24.28 -15.30 -14.36
CA TYR A 213 -25.50 -15.96 -13.93
C TYR A 213 -26.65 -15.74 -14.92
N ALA A 214 -26.78 -14.54 -15.48
CA ALA A 214 -27.76 -14.23 -16.53
C ALA A 214 -27.50 -15.04 -17.81
N ASN A 215 -26.23 -15.21 -18.19
CA ASN A 215 -25.84 -15.89 -19.42
C ASN A 215 -25.83 -17.43 -19.31
N ASN A 216 -25.82 -18.01 -18.10
CA ASN A 216 -25.80 -19.46 -17.87
C ASN A 216 -27.04 -20.01 -17.13
N LYS A 217 -28.12 -19.23 -17.11
CA LYS A 217 -29.36 -19.51 -16.37
C LYS A 217 -29.92 -20.93 -16.60
N ASP A 218 -29.98 -21.39 -17.85
CA ASP A 218 -30.53 -22.71 -18.20
C ASP A 218 -29.60 -23.87 -17.81
N THR A 219 -28.29 -23.65 -17.85
CA THR A 219 -27.26 -24.63 -17.48
C THR A 219 -27.24 -24.82 -15.96
N ILE A 220 -27.37 -23.73 -15.19
CA ILE A 220 -27.43 -23.77 -13.73
C ILE A 220 -28.73 -24.44 -13.27
N LYS A 221 -29.86 -24.08 -13.88
CA LYS A 221 -31.17 -24.69 -13.60
C LYS A 221 -31.21 -26.19 -13.89
N SER A 222 -30.59 -26.63 -14.98
CA SER A 222 -30.54 -28.06 -15.36
C SER A 222 -29.60 -28.90 -14.49
N MET A 223 -28.51 -28.33 -13.97
CA MET A 223 -27.57 -29.07 -13.10
C MET A 223 -27.93 -29.04 -11.61
N THR A 224 -28.51 -27.94 -11.12
CA THR A 224 -28.77 -27.74 -9.68
C THR A 224 -30.25 -27.88 -9.31
N GLY A 225 -31.15 -27.80 -10.30
CA GLY A 225 -32.60 -27.76 -10.08
C GLY A 225 -33.10 -26.41 -9.54
N ILE A 226 -32.26 -25.38 -9.50
CA ILE A 226 -32.60 -24.07 -8.95
C ILE A 226 -32.97 -23.13 -10.10
N ASP A 227 -34.20 -22.60 -10.05
CA ASP A 227 -34.67 -21.59 -10.99
C ASP A 227 -34.16 -20.21 -10.54
N VAL A 228 -33.30 -19.59 -11.36
CA VAL A 228 -32.64 -18.32 -11.01
C VAL A 228 -33.63 -17.15 -10.91
N ASP A 229 -34.82 -17.29 -11.50
CA ASP A 229 -35.92 -16.32 -11.34
C ASP A 229 -36.52 -16.33 -9.92
N ASP A 230 -36.38 -17.43 -9.17
CA ASP A 230 -36.83 -17.52 -7.78
C ASP A 230 -35.82 -16.91 -6.80
N LEU A 231 -34.57 -16.66 -7.23
CA LEU A 231 -33.51 -16.08 -6.40
C LEU A 231 -33.56 -14.55 -6.35
N GLN A 232 -34.14 -13.89 -7.35
CA GLN A 232 -34.18 -12.42 -7.45
C GLN A 232 -35.09 -11.75 -6.41
N ASN A 233 -35.97 -12.49 -5.74
CA ASN A 233 -36.95 -11.96 -4.78
C ASN A 233 -36.84 -12.56 -3.37
N LYS A 234 -35.75 -13.28 -3.07
CA LYS A 234 -35.57 -13.99 -1.78
C LYS A 234 -34.64 -13.24 -0.84
N SER A 235 -34.91 -13.37 0.46
CA SER A 235 -34.09 -12.70 1.49
C SER A 235 -32.74 -13.42 1.68
N PRO A 236 -31.73 -12.74 2.24
CA PRO A 236 -30.41 -13.33 2.52
C PRO A 236 -30.46 -14.62 3.37
N GLU A 237 -31.48 -14.75 4.22
CA GLU A 237 -31.69 -15.92 5.08
C GLU A 237 -32.22 -17.12 4.27
N GLU A 238 -33.09 -16.88 3.28
CA GLU A 238 -33.60 -17.92 2.39
C GLU A 238 -32.53 -18.42 1.42
N LEU A 239 -31.64 -17.53 0.98
CA LEU A 239 -30.47 -17.88 0.16
C LEU A 239 -29.50 -18.78 0.92
N ASN A 240 -29.26 -18.50 2.20
CA ASN A 240 -28.44 -19.34 3.06
C ASN A 240 -29.06 -20.73 3.29
N GLY A 241 -30.38 -20.82 3.47
CA GLY A 241 -31.07 -22.11 3.58
C GLY A 241 -31.00 -22.95 2.32
N MET A 242 -31.08 -22.34 1.13
CA MET A 242 -30.93 -23.06 -0.15
C MET A 242 -29.48 -23.53 -0.38
N LEU A 243 -28.50 -22.78 0.11
CA LEU A 243 -27.09 -23.17 0.10
C LEU A 243 -26.84 -24.39 1.01
N ASP A 244 -27.49 -24.44 2.18
CA ASP A 244 -27.45 -25.58 3.09
C ASP A 244 -28.11 -26.83 2.45
N ASP A 245 -29.29 -26.68 1.83
CA ASP A 245 -29.98 -27.78 1.13
C ASP A 245 -29.15 -28.35 -0.05
N LEU A 246 -28.41 -27.49 -0.76
CA LEU A 246 -27.49 -27.92 -1.81
C LEU A 246 -26.29 -28.70 -1.25
N CYS A 247 -25.72 -28.22 -0.15
CA CYS A 247 -24.61 -28.88 0.53
C CYS A 247 -25.03 -30.27 1.04
N ASP A 248 -26.24 -30.39 1.59
CA ASP A 248 -26.81 -31.64 2.08
C ASP A 248 -27.16 -32.62 0.94
N ARG A 249 -27.74 -32.15 -0.17
CA ARG A 249 -28.08 -33.01 -1.32
C ARG A 249 -26.86 -33.59 -2.02
N PHE A 250 -25.80 -32.82 -2.14
CA PHE A 250 -24.57 -33.24 -2.80
C PHE A 250 -23.53 -33.83 -1.82
N ASN A 251 -23.83 -33.83 -0.51
CA ASN A 251 -22.96 -34.28 0.56
C ASN A 251 -21.55 -33.64 0.48
N ILE A 252 -21.53 -32.34 0.19
CA ILE A 252 -20.34 -31.49 0.03
C ILE A 252 -20.44 -30.28 0.95
N SER A 253 -19.31 -29.77 1.45
CA SER A 253 -19.30 -28.56 2.28
C SER A 253 -19.51 -27.28 1.45
N LYS A 254 -19.94 -26.19 2.09
CA LYS A 254 -20.06 -24.86 1.47
C LYS A 254 -18.75 -24.42 0.78
N ASP A 255 -17.61 -24.72 1.40
CA ASP A 255 -16.28 -24.44 0.84
C ASP A 255 -15.97 -25.30 -0.39
N GLN A 256 -16.42 -26.56 -0.40
CA GLN A 256 -16.27 -27.44 -1.56
C GLN A 256 -17.15 -26.98 -2.73
N LEU A 257 -18.35 -26.51 -2.43
CA LEU A 257 -19.29 -25.97 -3.40
C LEU A 257 -18.77 -24.65 -4.01
N ALA A 258 -18.20 -23.76 -3.19
CA ALA A 258 -17.50 -22.56 -3.63
C ALA A 258 -16.27 -22.90 -4.49
N SER A 259 -15.50 -23.93 -4.12
CA SER A 259 -14.34 -24.40 -4.90
C SER A 259 -14.73 -25.05 -6.23
N LEU A 260 -15.89 -25.72 -6.28
CA LEU A 260 -16.46 -26.30 -7.49
C LEU A 260 -16.93 -25.18 -8.42
N ALA A 261 -17.69 -24.21 -7.90
CA ALA A 261 -18.09 -23.03 -8.65
C ALA A 261 -16.89 -22.27 -9.22
N ALA A 262 -15.84 -22.08 -8.43
CA ALA A 262 -14.59 -21.46 -8.89
C ALA A 262 -13.86 -22.30 -9.97
N LYS A 263 -13.91 -23.63 -9.89
CA LYS A 263 -13.36 -24.53 -10.93
C LYS A 263 -14.18 -24.55 -12.21
N PHE A 264 -15.50 -24.37 -12.13
CA PHE A 264 -16.37 -24.26 -13.30
C PHE A 264 -16.22 -22.91 -14.00
N GLY A 265 -15.96 -21.82 -13.26
CA GLY A 265 -15.64 -20.50 -13.83
C GLY A 265 -14.32 -20.44 -14.60
N ASN A 266 -13.36 -21.34 -14.30
CA ASN A 266 -12.06 -21.43 -14.95
C ASN A 266 -11.99 -22.39 -16.15
N ARG A 267 -13.13 -22.87 -16.66
CA ARG A 267 -13.20 -23.61 -17.94
C ARG A 267 -13.92 -22.79 -19.00
N HIS A 268 -13.30 -21.69 -19.43
CA HIS A 268 -13.42 -21.15 -20.78
C HIS A 268 -12.14 -20.41 -21.17
#